data_AF-A0A7X7ZF00-F1
#
_entry.id   AF-A0A7X7ZF00-F1
#
_cell.length_a   1.000
_cell.length_b   1.000
_cell.length_c   1.000
_cell.angle_alpha   90.00
_cell.angle_beta   90.00
_cell.angle_gamma   90.00
#
_symmetry.space_group_name_H-M   'P 1'
#
loop_
_entity.id
_entity.type
_entity.pdbx_description
1 polymer ?
#
loop_
_entity_poly.entity_id
_entity_poly.type
_entity_poly.pdbx_seq_one_letter_code
_entity_poly.pdbx_strand_id
1 'polypeptide(L)'
;MIRKGKKDGFTLAELLVVVAIIGILIAVSIPIFSSQTTKAKAATDMANVRAAKAAAVVDYLSSGSSGPATYYYDASKGTITTKEEDAKIITGYGKSTSPVSNATGTPYDNGTAHIVSIYIADDRTQIASWVLGTGGGNTGGGTLGGGDANPDDTNPSTKLPNAFNSSVSEWNKEIENKSSYDIVPGKVYSDNGKIYFGVDANPPYHLNGWDLKNINLDVLTGWYATDKYTGKIWNSSDFSKERNDVNRGDLCKVGDNYYVYKDGGNTTSGPDLSSGQWQKINLN
;
A
#
# COMPACT_ATOMS: atom_id res chain seq x y z
N MET A 1 -10.74 41.60 57.60
CA MET A 1 -11.28 42.10 56.32
C MET A 1 -10.56 41.39 55.17
N ILE A 2 -11.21 40.47 54.47
CA ILE A 2 -10.64 39.81 53.29
C ILE A 2 -11.10 40.60 52.05
N ARG A 3 -10.17 41.21 51.32
CA ARG A 3 -10.46 41.90 50.05
C ARG A 3 -10.77 40.84 48.98
N LYS A 4 -12.02 40.84 48.51
CA LYS A 4 -12.50 39.98 47.42
C LYS A 4 -11.87 40.48 46.11
N GLY A 5 -10.79 39.84 45.65
CA GLY A 5 -10.19 40.12 44.35
C GLY A 5 -11.23 39.89 43.24
N LYS A 6 -11.45 40.90 42.40
CA LYS A 6 -12.28 40.77 41.19
C LYS A 6 -11.62 39.71 40.31
N LYS A 7 -12.30 38.59 40.11
CA LYS A 7 -11.91 37.60 39.12
C LYS A 7 -12.48 38.10 37.79
N ASP A 8 -11.66 38.80 37.02
CA ASP A 8 -12.01 39.19 35.65
C ASP A 8 -12.01 37.90 34.81
N GLY A 9 -13.22 37.39 34.53
CA GLY A 9 -13.41 36.21 33.70
C GLY A 9 -13.36 36.58 32.22
N PHE A 10 -12.76 35.71 31.41
CA PHE A 10 -12.70 35.84 29.95
C PHE A 10 -14.11 35.97 29.37
N THR A 11 -14.37 36.99 28.55
CA THR A 11 -15.69 37.15 27.94
C THR A 11 -15.87 36.17 26.78
N LEU A 12 -17.09 35.67 26.57
CA LEU A 12 -17.40 34.81 25.43
C LEU A 12 -17.16 35.53 24.09
N ALA A 13 -17.33 36.84 24.06
CA ALA A 13 -17.08 37.66 22.88
C ALA A 13 -15.58 37.73 22.52
N GLU A 14 -14.70 37.88 23.51
CA GLU A 14 -13.25 37.86 23.30
C GLU A 14 -12.79 36.50 22.75
N LEU A 15 -13.36 35.40 23.26
CA LEU A 15 -13.03 34.07 22.76
C LEU A 15 -13.46 33.88 21.30
N LEU A 16 -14.65 34.40 20.94
CA LEU A 16 -15.20 34.24 19.60
C LEU A 16 -14.36 34.95 18.55
N VAL A 17 -13.90 36.18 18.84
CA VAL A 17 -13.03 36.94 17.92
C VAL A 17 -11.68 36.24 17.74
N VAL A 18 -11.10 35.69 18.81
CA VAL A 18 -9.81 34.97 18.74
C VAL A 18 -9.92 33.74 17.84
N VAL A 19 -10.98 32.93 18.00
CA VAL A 19 -11.20 31.74 17.16
C VAL A 19 -11.43 32.14 15.70
N ALA A 20 -12.14 33.23 15.45
CA ALA A 20 -12.36 33.74 14.09
C ALA A 20 -11.04 34.12 13.40
N ILE A 21 -10.14 34.82 14.10
CA ILE A 21 -8.83 35.20 13.54
C ILE A 21 -7.95 33.95 13.31
N ILE A 22 -7.92 33.01 14.25
CA ILE A 22 -7.18 31.75 14.09
C ILE A 22 -7.69 30.96 12.88
N GLY A 23 -9.01 30.93 12.66
CA GLY A 23 -9.62 30.28 11.49
C GLY A 23 -9.09 30.84 10.16
N ILE A 24 -8.98 32.16 10.04
CA ILE A 24 -8.45 32.83 8.84
C ILE A 24 -6.97 32.48 8.63
N LEU A 25 -6.18 32.50 9.70
CA LEU A 25 -4.74 32.17 9.63
C LEU A 25 -4.53 30.71 9.19
N ILE A 26 -5.30 29.77 9.73
CA ILE A 26 -5.22 28.35 9.37
C ILE A 26 -5.60 28.14 7.90
N ALA A 27 -6.66 28.79 7.43
CA ALA A 27 -7.15 28.65 6.06
C ALA A 27 -6.08 28.98 5.01
N VAL A 28 -5.26 30.01 5.25
CA VAL A 28 -4.16 30.40 4.35
C VAL A 28 -2.89 29.57 4.60
N SER A 29 -2.61 29.19 5.85
CA SER A 29 -1.35 28.54 6.22
C SER A 29 -1.25 27.08 5.75
N ILE A 30 -2.33 26.30 5.84
CA ILE A 30 -2.34 24.88 5.45
C ILE A 30 -1.87 24.65 4.00
N PRO A 31 -2.45 25.31 2.97
CA PRO A 31 -2.05 25.04 1.59
C PRO A 31 -0.60 25.46 1.30
N ILE A 32 -0.13 26.55 1.91
CA ILE A 32 1.25 27.03 1.76
C ILE A 32 2.21 26.01 2.37
N PHE A 33 1.98 25.61 3.62
CA PHE A 33 2.86 24.68 4.32
C PHE A 33 2.89 23.31 3.63
N SER A 34 1.74 22.81 3.14
CA SER A 34 1.66 21.58 2.35
C SER A 34 2.49 21.64 1.06
N SER A 35 2.43 22.76 0.33
CA SER A 35 3.26 22.93 -0.88
C SER A 35 4.75 22.98 -0.55
N GLN A 36 5.14 23.69 0.50
CA GLN A 36 6.54 23.85 0.88
C GLN A 36 7.16 22.55 1.41
N THR A 37 6.40 21.78 2.20
CA THR A 37 6.83 20.46 2.65
C THR A 37 7.00 19.49 1.48
N THR A 38 6.12 19.52 0.49
CA THR A 38 6.25 18.72 -0.75
C THR A 38 7.53 19.08 -1.51
N LYS A 39 7.82 20.38 -1.69
CA LYS A 39 9.06 20.84 -2.34
C LYS A 39 10.31 20.45 -1.55
N ALA A 40 10.27 20.54 -0.22
CA ALA A 40 11.38 20.14 0.65
C ALA A 40 11.68 18.65 0.51
N LYS A 41 10.65 17.79 0.48
CA LYS A 41 10.81 16.34 0.24
C LYS A 41 11.51 16.07 -1.10
N ALA A 42 11.03 16.69 -2.19
CA ALA A 42 11.63 16.55 -3.51
C ALA A 42 13.09 17.06 -3.57
N ALA A 43 13.40 18.15 -2.87
CA ALA A 43 14.76 18.70 -2.81
C ALA A 43 15.73 17.76 -2.07
N THR A 44 15.30 17.15 -0.96
CA THR A 44 16.07 16.15 -0.22
C THR A 44 16.36 14.93 -1.09
N ASP A 45 15.35 14.41 -1.78
CA ASP A 45 15.51 13.24 -2.66
C ASP A 45 16.45 13.53 -3.84
N MET A 46 16.37 14.74 -4.41
CA MET A 46 17.31 15.17 -5.44
C MET A 46 18.76 15.26 -4.91
N ALA A 47 18.96 15.68 -3.65
CA ALA A 47 20.28 15.67 -3.02
C ALA A 47 20.81 14.25 -2.82
N ASN A 48 19.95 13.31 -2.40
CA ASN A 48 20.30 11.90 -2.25
C ASN A 48 20.71 11.26 -3.58
N VAL A 49 20.01 11.56 -4.69
CA VAL A 49 20.40 11.10 -6.03
C VAL A 49 21.78 11.63 -6.44
N ARG A 50 22.10 12.89 -6.13
CA ARG A 50 23.42 13.47 -6.42
C ARG A 50 24.52 12.78 -5.61
N ALA A 51 24.28 12.52 -4.32
CA ALA A 51 25.23 11.82 -3.46
C ALA A 51 25.47 10.38 -3.94
N ALA A 52 24.40 9.66 -4.30
CA ALA A 52 24.49 8.31 -4.87
C ALA A 52 25.31 8.27 -6.16
N LYS A 53 25.08 9.21 -7.09
CA LYS A 53 25.87 9.32 -8.33
C LYS A 53 27.35 9.56 -8.05
N ALA A 54 27.66 10.50 -7.14
CA ALA A 54 29.04 10.81 -6.78
C ALA A 54 29.75 9.58 -6.20
N ALA A 55 29.11 8.88 -5.26
CA ALA A 55 29.67 7.67 -4.66
C ALA A 55 29.89 6.55 -5.68
N ALA A 56 28.89 6.27 -6.53
CA ALA A 56 28.97 5.26 -7.57
C ALA A 56 30.08 5.53 -8.59
N VAL A 57 30.24 6.79 -9.02
CA VAL A 57 31.31 7.18 -9.95
C VAL A 57 32.69 7.03 -9.33
N VAL A 58 32.87 7.43 -8.07
CA VAL A 58 34.16 7.28 -7.37
C VAL A 58 34.53 5.80 -7.29
N ASP A 59 33.61 4.94 -6.90
CA ASP A 59 33.86 3.50 -6.78
C ASP A 59 34.14 2.85 -8.15
N TYR A 60 33.34 3.18 -9.17
CA TYR A 60 33.54 2.68 -10.54
C TYR A 60 34.93 3.02 -11.09
N LEU A 61 35.38 4.26 -10.91
CA LEU A 61 36.71 4.69 -11.38
C LEU A 61 37.85 4.09 -10.54
N SER A 62 37.63 3.85 -9.25
CA SER A 62 38.65 3.31 -8.34
C SER A 62 38.80 1.78 -8.42
N SER A 63 37.72 1.06 -8.72
CA SER A 63 37.70 -0.40 -8.78
C SER A 63 38.36 -0.97 -10.04
N GLY A 64 38.63 -0.13 -11.05
CA GLY A 64 39.15 -0.57 -12.34
C GLY A 64 38.15 -1.39 -13.15
N SER A 65 36.86 -1.34 -12.79
CA SER A 65 35.79 -2.02 -13.53
C SER A 65 35.67 -1.46 -14.94
N SER A 66 35.72 -2.34 -15.94
CA SER A 66 35.63 -2.00 -17.37
C SER A 66 34.34 -2.51 -18.03
N GLY A 67 33.36 -2.88 -17.22
CA GLY A 67 32.05 -3.40 -17.63
C GLY A 67 30.90 -2.64 -16.96
N PRO A 68 29.64 -2.90 -17.35
CA PRO A 68 28.48 -2.28 -16.72
C PRO A 68 28.32 -2.74 -15.27
N ALA A 69 27.93 -1.82 -14.39
CA ALA A 69 27.77 -2.09 -12.97
C ALA A 69 26.54 -1.36 -12.39
N THR A 70 25.87 -2.01 -11.45
CA THR A 70 24.79 -1.42 -10.65
C THR A 70 25.25 -1.21 -9.22
N TYR A 71 25.05 -0.02 -8.72
CA TYR A 71 25.38 0.40 -7.37
C TYR A 71 24.11 0.76 -6.61
N TYR A 72 24.01 0.35 -5.36
CA TYR A 72 22.91 0.69 -4.45
C TYR A 72 23.45 1.57 -3.32
N TYR A 73 22.79 2.72 -3.10
CA TYR A 73 23.25 3.72 -2.14
C TYR A 73 22.60 3.55 -0.77
N ASP A 74 23.41 3.47 0.28
CA ASP A 74 23.00 3.52 1.68
C ASP A 74 23.18 4.95 2.20
N ALA A 75 22.10 5.73 2.21
CA ALA A 75 22.12 7.12 2.67
C ALA A 75 22.43 7.27 4.17
N SER A 76 22.22 6.23 4.97
CA SER A 76 22.49 6.27 6.42
C SER A 76 23.99 6.19 6.73
N LYS A 77 24.74 5.46 5.90
CA LYS A 77 26.19 5.26 6.05
C LYS A 77 27.01 6.08 5.06
N GLY A 78 26.39 6.60 4.00
CA GLY A 78 27.08 7.29 2.91
C GLY A 78 27.92 6.34 2.05
N THR A 79 27.56 5.06 2.00
CA THR A 79 28.30 4.01 1.30
C THR A 79 27.50 3.45 0.13
N ILE A 80 28.16 2.71 -0.76
CA ILE A 80 27.51 1.97 -1.84
C ILE A 80 27.84 0.48 -1.76
N THR A 81 26.97 -0.35 -2.33
CA THR A 81 27.22 -1.78 -2.56
C THR A 81 26.82 -2.14 -3.99
N THR A 82 27.52 -3.11 -4.58
CA THR A 82 27.15 -3.72 -5.88
C THR A 82 26.37 -5.01 -5.70
N LYS A 83 26.28 -5.52 -4.46
CA LYS A 83 25.59 -6.77 -4.15
C LYS A 83 24.12 -6.54 -3.89
N GLU A 84 23.27 -7.21 -4.65
CA GLU A 84 21.82 -7.10 -4.52
C GLU A 84 21.31 -7.60 -3.15
N GLU A 85 21.96 -8.60 -2.56
CA GLU A 85 21.65 -9.10 -1.22
C GLU A 85 21.88 -8.07 -0.11
N ASP A 86 22.94 -7.27 -0.23
CA ASP A 86 23.22 -6.17 0.69
C ASP A 86 22.28 -4.98 0.44
N ALA A 87 21.87 -4.76 -0.82
CA ALA A 87 20.89 -3.73 -1.16
C ALA A 87 19.53 -4.01 -0.53
N LYS A 88 19.16 -5.28 -0.38
CA LYS A 88 17.90 -5.70 0.25
C LYS A 88 17.81 -5.25 1.70
N ILE A 89 18.91 -5.15 2.43
CA ILE A 89 18.89 -4.73 3.85
C ILE A 89 19.02 -3.21 4.04
N ILE A 90 19.19 -2.42 2.97
CA ILE A 90 19.26 -0.96 3.06
C ILE A 90 17.86 -0.40 3.36
N THR A 91 17.76 0.39 4.42
CA THR A 91 16.53 1.11 4.76
C THR A 91 16.22 2.17 3.71
N GLY A 92 14.99 2.12 3.18
CA GLY A 92 14.47 3.14 2.27
C GLY A 92 14.46 4.53 2.89
N TYR A 93 14.80 5.55 2.10
CA TYR A 93 14.91 6.93 2.59
C TYR A 93 14.16 7.97 1.75
N GLY A 94 13.68 7.62 0.56
CA GLY A 94 12.94 8.54 -0.30
C GLY A 94 11.67 9.10 0.37
N LYS A 95 11.31 10.35 0.04
CA LYS A 95 10.22 11.10 0.73
C LYS A 95 9.14 11.64 -0.19
N SER A 96 9.48 11.95 -1.44
CA SER A 96 8.58 12.51 -2.45
C SER A 96 7.72 11.41 -3.05
N THR A 97 6.42 11.65 -3.12
CA THR A 97 5.44 10.78 -3.80
C THR A 97 5.43 10.99 -5.31
N SER A 98 6.19 11.95 -5.81
CA SER A 98 6.33 12.26 -7.24
C SER A 98 7.76 11.99 -7.71
N PRO A 99 7.95 11.62 -8.98
CA PRO A 99 9.28 11.52 -9.58
C PRO A 99 10.07 12.81 -9.39
N VAL A 100 11.35 12.65 -9.07
CA VAL A 100 12.30 13.77 -8.92
C VAL A 100 13.25 13.80 -10.11
N SER A 101 13.71 14.99 -10.49
CA SER A 101 14.59 15.15 -11.65
C SER A 101 15.85 14.29 -11.57
N ASN A 102 16.33 13.81 -12.71
CA ASN A 102 17.59 13.05 -12.86
C ASN A 102 17.61 11.65 -12.22
N ALA A 103 16.44 11.11 -11.85
CA ALA A 103 16.22 9.71 -11.50
C ALA A 103 14.87 9.22 -12.05
N THR A 104 14.79 7.96 -12.45
CA THR A 104 13.53 7.29 -12.81
C THR A 104 12.83 6.73 -11.57
N GLY A 105 11.52 6.54 -11.65
CA GLY A 105 10.72 6.03 -10.52
C GLY A 105 10.40 7.07 -9.44
N THR A 106 9.69 6.64 -8.43
CA THR A 106 9.18 7.44 -7.31
C THR A 106 10.01 7.18 -6.04
N PRO A 107 10.47 8.22 -5.32
CA PRO A 107 11.21 8.05 -4.07
C PRO A 107 10.42 7.40 -2.94
N TYR A 108 9.11 7.64 -2.92
CA TYR A 108 8.20 7.07 -1.95
C TYR A 108 6.91 6.71 -2.66
N ASP A 109 6.50 5.46 -2.56
CA ASP A 109 5.19 5.03 -2.99
C ASP A 109 4.69 3.93 -2.05
N ASN A 110 3.36 3.78 -2.00
CA ASN A 110 2.74 2.66 -1.29
C ASN A 110 3.25 2.44 0.16
N GLY A 111 3.42 3.51 0.93
CA GLY A 111 3.92 3.42 2.31
C GLY A 111 5.41 3.09 2.45
N THR A 112 6.11 2.93 1.33
CA THR A 112 7.46 2.40 1.25
C THR A 112 8.39 3.49 0.72
N ALA A 113 9.44 3.78 1.50
CA ALA A 113 10.53 4.59 1.02
C ALA A 113 11.45 3.74 0.16
N HIS A 114 11.92 4.29 -0.95
CA HIS A 114 12.86 3.63 -1.86
C HIS A 114 14.30 4.07 -1.58
N ILE A 115 15.22 3.32 -2.18
CA ILE A 115 16.64 3.64 -2.24
C ILE A 115 17.00 4.01 -3.68
N VAL A 116 18.14 4.68 -3.87
CA VAL A 116 18.67 5.02 -5.19
C VAL A 116 19.60 3.90 -5.64
N SER A 117 19.35 3.37 -6.83
CA SER A 117 20.32 2.60 -7.59
C SER A 117 20.92 3.45 -8.71
N ILE A 118 22.21 3.25 -8.99
CA ILE A 118 22.94 3.87 -10.10
C ILE A 118 23.46 2.76 -10.99
N TYR A 119 22.99 2.73 -12.23
CA TYR A 119 23.56 1.91 -13.28
C TYR A 119 24.58 2.74 -14.07
N ILE A 120 25.79 2.21 -14.21
CA ILE A 120 26.87 2.79 -15.02
C ILE A 120 27.18 1.80 -16.15
N ALA A 121 27.12 2.27 -17.40
CA ALA A 121 27.50 1.50 -18.58
C ALA A 121 28.90 1.87 -19.10
N ASP A 122 29.42 1.08 -20.03
CA ASP A 122 30.78 1.21 -20.58
C ASP A 122 31.05 2.55 -21.29
N ASP A 123 30.00 3.21 -21.77
CA ASP A 123 30.02 4.56 -22.35
C ASP A 123 30.02 5.68 -21.28
N ARG A 124 30.05 5.31 -20.00
CA ARG A 124 29.94 6.18 -18.82
C ARG A 124 28.56 6.83 -18.66
N THR A 125 27.53 6.31 -19.33
CA THR A 125 26.15 6.70 -19.10
C THR A 125 25.74 6.29 -17.68
N GLN A 126 25.14 7.24 -16.95
CA GLN A 126 24.68 7.03 -15.57
C GLN A 126 23.16 7.15 -15.52
N ILE A 127 22.49 6.05 -15.20
CA ILE A 127 21.05 6.00 -14.98
C ILE A 127 20.81 5.86 -13.49
N ALA A 128 20.14 6.84 -12.88
CA ALA A 128 19.67 6.71 -11.51
C ALA A 128 18.22 6.25 -11.50
N SER A 129 17.87 5.30 -10.64
CA SER A 129 16.50 4.86 -10.43
C SER A 129 16.20 4.74 -8.95
N TRP A 130 14.96 5.02 -8.58
CA TRP A 130 14.40 4.61 -7.30
C TRP A 130 13.96 3.16 -7.39
N VAL A 131 14.44 2.34 -6.45
CA VAL A 131 14.16 0.90 -6.38
C VAL A 131 13.82 0.50 -4.95
N LEU A 132 13.10 -0.61 -4.80
CA LEU A 132 12.77 -1.19 -3.50
C LEU A 132 14.05 -1.64 -2.77
N GLY A 133 14.32 -1.05 -1.61
CA GLY A 133 15.15 -1.69 -0.58
C GLY A 133 14.24 -2.59 0.25
N THR A 134 14.59 -3.86 0.47
CA THR A 134 13.73 -4.79 1.23
C THR A 134 13.87 -4.58 2.74
N GLY A 135 13.41 -3.41 3.19
CA GLY A 135 13.39 -2.99 4.59
C GLY A 135 12.22 -2.06 4.85
N GLY A 136 11.02 -2.43 4.40
CA GLY A 136 9.77 -1.78 4.73
C GLY A 136 9.38 -2.03 6.19
N GLY A 137 10.13 -1.44 7.10
CA GLY A 137 9.84 -1.37 8.53
C GLY A 137 10.20 0.04 9.00
N ASN A 138 9.18 0.85 9.24
CA ASN A 138 9.29 2.21 9.71
C ASN A 138 10.12 2.27 11.00
N THR A 139 11.26 2.99 11.02
CA THR A 139 11.63 3.98 12.07
C THR A 139 13.08 4.48 11.91
N GLY A 140 13.23 5.81 11.79
CA GLY A 140 14.48 6.56 12.04
C GLY A 140 15.01 7.31 10.81
N GLY A 141 14.86 8.62 10.63
CA GLY A 141 14.39 9.64 11.56
C GLY A 141 13.95 10.93 10.85
N GLY A 142 13.30 11.80 11.63
CA GLY A 142 12.73 13.07 11.19
C GLY A 142 11.21 13.09 11.19
N THR A 143 10.63 13.02 12.39
CA THR A 143 9.21 13.19 12.70
C THR A 143 8.66 14.47 12.08
N LEU A 144 7.70 14.40 11.15
CA LEU A 144 6.60 15.36 10.97
C LEU A 144 5.50 14.76 10.04
N GLY A 145 4.34 14.45 10.63
CA GLY A 145 3.04 14.35 9.95
C GLY A 145 2.82 13.15 9.05
N GLY A 146 2.27 12.07 9.61
CA GLY A 146 1.63 11.01 8.84
C GLY A 146 0.39 11.53 8.13
N GLY A 147 0.27 11.23 6.84
CA GLY A 147 -1.01 10.89 6.27
C GLY A 147 -1.09 9.39 6.37
N ASP A 148 -1.99 8.90 7.22
CA ASP A 148 -2.29 7.49 7.36
C ASP A 148 -2.66 6.97 5.96
N ALA A 149 -2.04 5.87 5.50
CA ALA A 149 -2.46 5.28 4.23
C ALA A 149 -3.96 5.00 4.34
N ASN A 150 -4.77 5.59 3.45
CA ASN A 150 -6.21 5.39 3.53
C ASN A 150 -6.45 3.88 3.35
N PRO A 151 -7.20 3.22 4.26
CA PRO A 151 -7.51 1.80 4.14
C PRO A 151 -8.18 1.45 2.80
N ASP A 152 -8.77 2.44 2.12
CA ASP A 152 -9.40 2.27 0.82
C ASP A 152 -8.47 2.46 -0.38
N ASP A 153 -7.26 2.96 -0.18
CA ASP A 153 -6.31 3.14 -1.27
C ASP A 153 -5.94 1.78 -1.87
N THR A 154 -5.88 1.70 -3.19
CA THR A 154 -5.60 0.47 -3.92
C THR A 154 -4.13 0.06 -3.78
N ASN A 155 -3.89 -1.13 -3.22
CA ASN A 155 -2.60 -1.80 -3.19
C ASN A 155 -2.17 -2.13 -4.64
N PRO A 156 -1.01 -1.64 -5.11
CA PRO A 156 -0.57 -1.82 -6.50
C PRO A 156 -0.18 -3.28 -6.85
N SER A 157 0.17 -4.12 -5.87
CA SER A 157 0.57 -5.52 -6.07
C SER A 157 -0.63 -6.46 -6.19
N THR A 158 -1.65 -6.26 -5.34
CA THR A 158 -2.84 -7.13 -5.31
C THR A 158 -4.04 -6.51 -6.03
N LYS A 159 -3.95 -5.20 -6.33
CA LYS A 159 -5.04 -4.32 -6.76
C LYS A 159 -6.15 -4.15 -5.72
N LEU A 160 -6.08 -4.80 -4.54
CA LEU A 160 -7.10 -4.70 -3.49
C LEU A 160 -6.94 -3.41 -2.68
N PRO A 161 -7.96 -2.95 -1.94
CA PRO A 161 -7.77 -1.90 -0.93
C PRO A 161 -6.72 -2.26 0.11
N ASN A 162 -6.01 -1.28 0.64
CA ASN A 162 -4.98 -1.45 1.66
C ASN A 162 -5.48 -2.11 2.95
N ALA A 163 -6.78 -2.02 3.23
CA ALA A 163 -7.46 -2.73 4.32
C ALA A 163 -7.28 -4.26 4.24
N PHE A 164 -6.91 -4.81 3.08
CA PHE A 164 -6.70 -6.24 2.87
C PHE A 164 -5.27 -6.68 3.15
N ASN A 165 -4.31 -5.77 3.31
CA ASN A 165 -2.88 -6.10 3.37
C ASN A 165 -2.54 -7.06 4.54
N SER A 166 -3.21 -6.93 5.68
CA SER A 166 -3.08 -7.84 6.84
C SER A 166 -3.90 -9.13 6.74
N SER A 167 -4.76 -9.23 5.72
CA SER A 167 -5.81 -10.23 5.60
C SER A 167 -5.56 -11.23 4.45
N VAL A 168 -4.65 -10.93 3.52
CA VAL A 168 -4.25 -11.83 2.44
C VAL A 168 -3.32 -12.92 2.96
N SER A 169 -3.70 -14.18 2.77
CA SER A 169 -2.91 -15.35 3.16
C SER A 169 -2.39 -16.11 1.93
N GLU A 170 -1.11 -16.45 1.88
CA GLU A 170 -0.58 -17.27 0.78
C GLU A 170 -1.09 -18.71 0.86
N TRP A 171 -1.72 -19.19 -0.21
CA TRP A 171 -2.35 -20.51 -0.26
C TRP A 171 -1.40 -21.64 0.14
N ASN A 172 -0.20 -21.68 -0.46
CA ASN A 172 0.78 -22.73 -0.20
C ASN A 172 1.26 -22.74 1.26
N LYS A 173 1.29 -21.58 1.93
CA LYS A 173 1.61 -21.48 3.37
C LYS A 173 0.42 -21.92 4.24
N GLU A 174 -0.81 -21.59 3.83
CA GLU A 174 -2.03 -21.93 4.56
C GLU A 174 -2.27 -23.44 4.69
N ILE A 175 -1.89 -24.20 3.65
CA ILE A 175 -2.04 -25.65 3.59
C ILE A 175 -0.77 -26.42 3.96
N GLU A 176 0.34 -25.71 4.21
CA GLU A 176 1.62 -26.33 4.50
C GLU A 176 1.52 -27.26 5.71
N ASN A 177 2.00 -28.49 5.58
CA ASN A 177 1.99 -29.52 6.63
C ASN A 177 0.59 -29.93 7.14
N LYS A 178 -0.49 -29.60 6.43
CA LYS A 178 -1.84 -30.02 6.80
C LYS A 178 -2.23 -31.34 6.14
N SER A 179 -2.93 -32.19 6.90
CA SER A 179 -3.54 -33.43 6.38
C SER A 179 -4.92 -33.20 5.77
N SER A 180 -5.55 -32.06 6.06
CA SER A 180 -6.82 -31.61 5.50
C SER A 180 -7.00 -30.10 5.69
N TYR A 181 -7.81 -29.47 4.85
CA TYR A 181 -8.13 -28.04 4.96
C TYR A 181 -9.54 -27.72 4.46
N ASP A 182 -10.22 -26.83 5.17
CA ASP A 182 -11.52 -26.30 4.76
C ASP A 182 -11.34 -24.85 4.32
N ILE A 183 -11.84 -24.51 3.13
CA ILE A 183 -11.81 -23.12 2.68
C ILE A 183 -12.70 -22.30 3.61
N VAL A 184 -12.10 -21.31 4.26
CA VAL A 184 -12.79 -20.41 5.18
C VAL A 184 -13.58 -19.36 4.39
N PRO A 185 -14.91 -19.27 4.55
CA PRO A 185 -15.72 -18.23 3.93
C PRO A 185 -15.27 -16.83 4.37
N GLY A 186 -15.14 -15.92 3.43
CA GLY A 186 -14.70 -14.54 3.66
C GLY A 186 -13.20 -14.36 3.85
N LYS A 187 -12.39 -15.43 3.88
CA LYS A 187 -10.93 -15.33 3.92
C LYS A 187 -10.36 -15.03 2.53
N VAL A 188 -9.26 -14.28 2.49
CA VAL A 188 -8.59 -13.88 1.24
C VAL A 188 -7.30 -14.66 1.08
N TYR A 189 -7.15 -15.31 -0.08
CA TYR A 189 -5.99 -16.12 -0.41
C TYR A 189 -5.23 -15.53 -1.60
N SER A 190 -3.92 -15.69 -1.63
CA SER A 190 -3.10 -15.43 -2.81
C SER A 190 -2.43 -16.71 -3.30
N ASP A 191 -2.55 -16.99 -4.60
CA ASP A 191 -1.86 -18.10 -5.26
C ASP A 191 -1.45 -17.69 -6.68
N ASN A 192 -0.20 -17.98 -7.06
CA ASN A 192 0.38 -17.66 -8.37
C ASN A 192 0.09 -16.22 -8.87
N GLY A 193 0.12 -15.23 -7.96
CA GLY A 193 -0.12 -13.82 -8.27
C GLY A 193 -1.59 -13.43 -8.49
N LYS A 194 -2.54 -14.35 -8.28
CA LYS A 194 -3.98 -14.10 -8.30
C LYS A 194 -4.53 -14.01 -6.87
N ILE A 195 -5.64 -13.31 -6.72
CA ILE A 195 -6.39 -13.19 -5.47
C ILE A 195 -7.63 -14.06 -5.54
N TYR A 196 -7.86 -14.81 -4.47
CA TYR A 196 -9.04 -15.64 -4.31
C TYR A 196 -9.78 -15.29 -3.03
N PHE A 197 -11.10 -15.32 -3.08
CA PHE A 197 -11.94 -15.16 -1.91
C PHE A 197 -12.64 -16.47 -1.60
N GLY A 198 -12.49 -16.96 -0.38
CA GLY A 198 -13.24 -18.13 0.11
C GLY A 198 -14.72 -17.78 0.21
N VAL A 199 -15.58 -18.67 -0.27
CA VAL A 199 -17.04 -18.49 -0.22
C VAL A 199 -17.70 -19.64 0.53
N ASP A 200 -18.83 -19.35 1.14
CA ASP A 200 -19.69 -20.37 1.72
C ASP A 200 -20.19 -21.32 0.63
N ALA A 201 -19.88 -22.60 0.79
CA ALA A 201 -20.38 -23.66 -0.06
C ALA A 201 -21.27 -24.60 0.74
N ASN A 202 -22.34 -25.07 0.12
CA ASN A 202 -23.26 -26.02 0.72
C ASN A 202 -23.44 -27.24 -0.21
N PRO A 203 -22.91 -28.43 0.16
CA PRO A 203 -22.13 -28.72 1.36
C PRO A 203 -20.70 -28.13 1.32
N PRO A 204 -20.07 -27.88 2.49
CA PRO A 204 -18.67 -27.49 2.54
C PRO A 204 -17.79 -28.63 1.99
N TYR A 205 -16.78 -28.26 1.19
CA TYR A 205 -15.82 -29.24 0.67
C TYR A 205 -14.58 -29.27 1.53
N HIS A 206 -14.30 -30.46 2.03
CA HIS A 206 -13.16 -30.76 2.87
C HIS A 206 -12.02 -31.26 1.99
N LEU A 207 -10.97 -30.45 1.81
CA LEU A 207 -9.80 -30.86 1.04
C LEU A 207 -9.04 -31.89 1.86
N ASN A 208 -8.91 -33.10 1.33
CA ASN A 208 -8.11 -34.15 1.96
C ASN A 208 -6.62 -33.99 1.59
N GLY A 209 -5.73 -34.76 2.22
CA GLY A 209 -4.29 -34.66 1.98
C GLY A 209 -3.83 -34.99 0.55
N TRP A 210 -4.66 -35.65 -0.27
CA TRP A 210 -4.40 -35.82 -1.69
C TRP A 210 -4.81 -34.56 -2.46
N ASP A 211 -5.96 -33.97 -2.16
CA ASP A 211 -6.43 -32.71 -2.76
C ASP A 211 -5.43 -31.57 -2.53
N LEU A 212 -4.93 -31.42 -1.30
CA LEU A 212 -3.95 -30.39 -0.93
C LEU A 212 -2.64 -30.46 -1.72
N LYS A 213 -2.31 -31.63 -2.29
CA LYS A 213 -1.09 -31.83 -3.09
C LYS A 213 -1.32 -31.71 -4.60
N ASN A 214 -2.57 -31.82 -5.05
CA ASN A 214 -2.89 -32.00 -6.47
C ASN A 214 -3.88 -30.96 -7.01
N ILE A 215 -4.45 -30.12 -6.16
CA ILE A 215 -5.44 -29.11 -6.53
C ILE A 215 -4.93 -27.72 -6.14
N ASN A 216 -5.06 -26.74 -7.05
CA ASN A 216 -4.76 -25.33 -6.79
C ASN A 216 -6.06 -24.51 -6.69
N LEU A 217 -5.95 -23.24 -6.29
CA LEU A 217 -7.13 -22.40 -6.11
C LEU A 217 -7.89 -22.13 -7.42
N ASP A 218 -7.23 -22.17 -8.59
CA ASP A 218 -7.88 -22.06 -9.89
C ASP A 218 -8.93 -23.17 -10.11
N VAL A 219 -8.64 -24.41 -9.73
CA VAL A 219 -9.56 -25.55 -9.86
C VAL A 219 -10.73 -25.45 -8.87
N LEU A 220 -10.55 -24.73 -7.76
CA LEU A 220 -11.57 -24.53 -6.72
C LEU A 220 -12.50 -23.34 -7.00
N THR A 221 -12.18 -22.53 -8.02
CA THR A 221 -13.06 -21.46 -8.52
C THR A 221 -14.39 -22.03 -9.01
N GLY A 222 -15.48 -21.29 -8.82
CA GLY A 222 -16.82 -21.76 -9.21
C GLY A 222 -17.59 -22.46 -8.08
N TRP A 223 -16.91 -23.20 -7.21
CA TRP A 223 -17.60 -23.97 -6.16
C TRP A 223 -17.26 -23.54 -4.74
N TYR A 224 -16.01 -23.08 -4.50
CA TYR A 224 -15.52 -22.81 -3.15
C TYR A 224 -14.69 -21.52 -3.03
N ALA A 225 -14.23 -20.98 -4.16
CA ALA A 225 -13.53 -19.71 -4.23
C ALA A 225 -13.96 -18.86 -5.45
N THR A 226 -13.56 -17.59 -5.46
CA THR A 226 -13.72 -16.68 -6.61
C THR A 226 -12.40 -15.97 -6.90
N ASP A 227 -11.94 -15.94 -8.16
CA ASP A 227 -10.61 -15.48 -8.59
C ASP A 227 -10.60 -14.13 -9.33
N LYS A 228 -11.77 -13.65 -9.75
CA LYS A 228 -11.87 -12.52 -10.66
C LYS A 228 -11.94 -11.20 -9.90
N TYR A 229 -10.83 -10.81 -9.30
CA TYR A 229 -10.66 -9.43 -8.88
C TYR A 229 -10.03 -8.61 -10.00
N THR A 230 -10.85 -7.78 -10.65
CA THR A 230 -10.43 -6.97 -11.82
C THR A 230 -9.91 -5.58 -11.45
N GLY A 231 -9.88 -5.23 -10.17
CA GLY A 231 -9.55 -3.87 -9.69
C GLY A 231 -10.75 -2.92 -9.60
N LYS A 232 -11.96 -3.38 -9.96
CA LYS A 232 -13.19 -2.61 -9.82
C LYS A 232 -13.87 -2.91 -8.49
N ILE A 233 -14.26 -1.86 -7.77
CA ILE A 233 -15.02 -1.94 -6.52
C ILE A 233 -16.33 -1.18 -6.71
N TRP A 234 -17.43 -1.86 -6.44
CA TRP A 234 -18.77 -1.32 -6.44
C TRP A 234 -19.11 -0.67 -5.10
N ASN A 235 -20.06 0.25 -5.09
CA ASN A 235 -20.69 0.77 -3.89
C ASN A 235 -22.12 0.26 -3.79
N SER A 236 -22.68 0.19 -2.58
CA SER A 236 -24.09 -0.21 -2.39
C SER A 236 -25.08 0.59 -3.27
N SER A 237 -24.81 1.88 -3.47
CA SER A 237 -25.60 2.77 -4.34
C SER A 237 -25.64 2.35 -5.81
N ASP A 238 -24.64 1.60 -6.28
CA ASP A 238 -24.55 1.17 -7.67
C ASP A 238 -25.58 0.09 -8.03
N PHE A 239 -26.24 -0.51 -7.02
CA PHE A 239 -27.25 -1.56 -7.14
C PHE A 239 -28.68 -1.06 -6.96
N SER A 240 -28.93 0.23 -7.22
CA SER A 240 -30.29 0.81 -7.22
C SER A 240 -31.19 0.30 -8.35
N LYS A 241 -30.64 -0.48 -9.30
CA LYS A 241 -31.33 -1.15 -10.41
C LYS A 241 -30.64 -2.49 -10.67
N GLU A 242 -31.35 -3.41 -11.34
CA GLU A 242 -30.76 -4.68 -11.77
C GLU A 242 -29.53 -4.47 -12.66
N ARG A 243 -28.48 -5.26 -12.40
CA ARG A 243 -27.21 -5.23 -13.11
C ARG A 243 -26.89 -6.61 -13.69
N ASN A 244 -26.39 -6.60 -14.92
CA ASN A 244 -25.90 -7.77 -15.65
C ASN A 244 -24.38 -7.71 -15.91
N ASP A 245 -23.70 -6.68 -15.41
CA ASP A 245 -22.26 -6.43 -15.58
C ASP A 245 -21.42 -6.75 -14.33
N VAL A 246 -22.06 -7.33 -13.31
CA VAL A 246 -21.43 -7.73 -12.05
C VAL A 246 -20.93 -9.17 -12.22
N ASN A 247 -19.62 -9.35 -12.07
CA ASN A 247 -19.00 -10.64 -12.25
C ASN A 247 -18.72 -11.30 -10.90
N ARG A 248 -18.79 -12.64 -10.86
CA ARG A 248 -18.29 -13.40 -9.72
C ARG A 248 -16.85 -12.99 -9.43
N GLY A 249 -16.51 -12.67 -8.19
CA GLY A 249 -15.21 -12.13 -7.78
C GLY A 249 -15.13 -10.60 -7.67
N ASP A 250 -16.12 -9.87 -8.21
CA ASP A 250 -16.19 -8.42 -8.04
C ASP A 250 -16.44 -8.05 -6.57
N LEU A 251 -15.82 -6.94 -6.13
CA LEU A 251 -15.97 -6.43 -4.77
C LEU A 251 -17.03 -5.34 -4.68
N CYS A 252 -17.75 -5.30 -3.57
CA CYS A 252 -18.61 -4.19 -3.19
C CYS A 252 -18.22 -3.69 -1.79
N LYS A 253 -18.06 -2.37 -1.66
CA LYS A 253 -17.87 -1.69 -0.38
C LYS A 253 -19.23 -1.23 0.18
N VAL A 254 -19.45 -1.51 1.46
CA VAL A 254 -20.62 -1.08 2.21
C VAL A 254 -20.16 -0.59 3.59
N GLY A 255 -20.28 0.71 3.83
CA GLY A 255 -19.72 1.32 5.05
C GLY A 255 -18.22 1.00 5.13
N ASP A 256 -17.79 0.39 6.23
CA ASP A 256 -16.40 -0.04 6.44
C ASP A 256 -16.15 -1.52 6.06
N ASN A 257 -17.16 -2.21 5.53
CA ASN A 257 -17.09 -3.64 5.20
C ASN A 257 -16.92 -3.86 3.70
N TYR A 258 -16.27 -4.96 3.35
CA TYR A 258 -16.11 -5.42 1.98
C TYR A 258 -16.82 -6.76 1.76
N TYR A 259 -17.40 -6.90 0.57
CA TYR A 259 -18.14 -8.08 0.14
C TYR A 259 -17.66 -8.50 -1.23
N VAL A 260 -17.64 -9.80 -1.50
CA VAL A 260 -17.35 -10.38 -2.81
C VAL A 260 -18.60 -11.02 -3.40
N TYR A 261 -18.85 -10.81 -4.69
CA TYR A 261 -19.95 -11.46 -5.39
C TYR A 261 -19.61 -12.91 -5.71
N LYS A 262 -20.45 -13.88 -5.30
CA LYS A 262 -20.13 -15.31 -5.41
C LYS A 262 -20.98 -16.13 -6.38
N ASP A 263 -22.23 -15.76 -6.61
CA ASP A 263 -23.19 -16.63 -7.29
C ASP A 263 -23.09 -16.60 -8.83
N GLY A 264 -22.50 -15.55 -9.42
CA GLY A 264 -22.47 -15.37 -10.88
C GLY A 264 -23.85 -15.10 -11.49
N GLY A 265 -23.89 -14.41 -12.64
CA GLY A 265 -25.15 -14.03 -13.30
C GLY A 265 -25.66 -12.65 -12.88
N ASN A 266 -26.93 -12.34 -13.19
CA ASN A 266 -27.53 -11.05 -12.86
C ASN A 266 -27.72 -10.91 -11.35
N THR A 267 -27.54 -9.68 -10.86
CA THR A 267 -27.91 -9.33 -9.49
C THR A 267 -28.85 -8.14 -9.48
N THR A 268 -29.91 -8.24 -8.70
CA THR A 268 -30.92 -7.20 -8.51
C THR A 268 -30.64 -6.34 -7.27
N SER A 269 -29.62 -6.70 -6.48
CA SER A 269 -29.40 -6.16 -5.14
C SER A 269 -27.93 -6.19 -4.72
N GLY A 270 -27.47 -5.10 -4.09
CA GLY A 270 -26.18 -5.06 -3.42
C GLY A 270 -26.18 -5.90 -2.13
N PRO A 271 -25.02 -6.01 -1.47
CA PRO A 271 -24.85 -6.82 -0.26
C PRO A 271 -25.81 -6.49 0.89
N ASP A 272 -26.30 -5.25 0.95
CA ASP A 272 -27.24 -4.77 1.96
C ASP A 272 -28.65 -5.35 1.85
N LEU A 273 -28.99 -5.86 0.66
CA LEU A 273 -30.34 -6.29 0.31
C LEU A 273 -30.41 -7.79 -0.02
N SER A 274 -29.29 -8.43 -0.39
CA SER A 274 -29.21 -9.88 -0.57
C SER A 274 -27.93 -10.47 0.05
N SER A 275 -28.08 -11.09 1.22
CA SER A 275 -26.97 -11.82 1.86
C SER A 275 -26.61 -13.13 1.15
N GLY A 276 -27.49 -13.63 0.28
CA GLY A 276 -27.32 -14.92 -0.38
C GLY A 276 -26.29 -14.92 -1.51
N GLN A 277 -26.14 -13.82 -2.26
CA GLN A 277 -25.26 -13.74 -3.44
C GLN A 277 -23.89 -13.12 -3.14
N TRP A 278 -23.73 -12.54 -1.96
CA TRP A 278 -22.57 -11.77 -1.53
C TRP A 278 -21.94 -12.39 -0.29
N GLN A 279 -20.65 -12.67 -0.35
CA GLN A 279 -19.88 -13.14 0.79
C GLN A 279 -19.17 -11.97 1.47
N LYS A 280 -19.43 -11.75 2.77
CA LYS A 280 -18.67 -10.77 3.55
C LYS A 280 -17.21 -11.21 3.69
N ILE A 281 -16.29 -10.27 3.51
CA ILE A 281 -14.85 -10.51 3.66
C ILE A 281 -14.45 -10.22 5.10
N ASN A 282 -13.66 -11.13 5.66
CA ASN A 282 -13.10 -11.03 7.00
C ASN A 282 -11.75 -10.33 6.90
N LEU A 283 -11.72 -9.07 7.32
CA LEU A 283 -10.49 -8.31 7.45
C LEU A 283 -9.97 -8.44 8.90
N ASN A 284 -8.67 -8.68 9.06
CA ASN A 284 -7.95 -8.83 10.32
C ASN A 284 -7.52 -7.50 10.92
#